data_AF-A0AAU6QSK2-F1
#
_entry.id   AF-A0AAU6QSK2-F1
#
_cell.length_a   1.000
_cell.length_b   1.000
_cell.length_c   1.000
_cell.angle_alpha   90.00
_cell.angle_beta   90.00
_cell.angle_gamma   90.00
#
_symmetry.space_group_name_H-M   'P 1'
#
loop_
_entity.id
_entity.type
_entity.pdbx_description
1 polymer ?
#
loop_
_entity_poly.entity_id
_entity_poly.type
_entity_poly.pdbx_seq_one_letter_code
_entity_poly.pdbx_strand_id
1 'polypeptide(L)'
;MDCLPYFHQNQLNLRFGDGIPDKTISVHPQGRFKADSGIALAAAAVAGLGIAWLPASLVEPYLASGALVSLMTRYPPPTAGMFVVWPPGSHPARKVRVLTELLIEHFG
;
A
#
# COMPACT_ATOMS: atom_id res chain seq x y z
N MET A 1 -3.19 -19.53 5.59
CA MET A 1 -2.92 -18.08 5.72
C MET A 1 -3.30 -17.45 4.40
N ASP A 2 -4.55 -17.03 4.30
CA ASP A 2 -5.15 -16.45 3.09
C ASP A 2 -4.78 -14.96 3.04
N CYS A 3 -4.01 -14.53 2.03
CA CYS A 3 -3.72 -13.10 1.84
C CYS A 3 -4.56 -12.57 0.67
N LEU A 4 -4.98 -11.31 0.78
CA LEU A 4 -5.84 -10.63 -0.17
C LEU A 4 -4.99 -9.70 -1.05
N PRO A 5 -4.69 -10.07 -2.31
CA PRO A 5 -3.79 -9.29 -3.15
C PRO A 5 -4.49 -8.05 -3.73
N TYR A 6 -3.79 -6.90 -3.69
CA TYR A 6 -4.17 -5.66 -4.37
C TYR A 6 -3.79 -5.73 -5.85
N PHE A 7 -4.77 -5.55 -6.75
CA PHE A 7 -4.59 -5.66 -8.21
C PHE A 7 -3.83 -4.44 -8.80
N HIS A 8 -2.52 -4.41 -8.59
CA HIS A 8 -1.52 -3.97 -9.58
C HIS A 8 -0.15 -4.64 -9.31
N GLN A 9 0.02 -5.27 -8.14
CA GLN A 9 1.18 -6.07 -7.81
C GLN A 9 0.82 -7.57 -7.85
N ASN A 10 0.91 -8.17 -9.04
CA ASN A 10 0.84 -9.62 -9.21
C ASN A 10 2.06 -10.35 -8.60
N GLN A 11 2.99 -9.61 -7.97
CA GLN A 11 4.04 -10.12 -7.11
C GLN A 11 4.11 -9.27 -5.83
N LEU A 12 3.54 -9.78 -4.74
CA LEU A 12 3.90 -9.34 -3.39
C LEU A 12 5.27 -9.94 -3.09
N ASN A 13 6.34 -9.31 -3.59
CA ASN A 13 7.69 -9.63 -3.16
C ASN A 13 7.87 -9.09 -1.74
N LEU A 14 7.35 -9.84 -0.77
CA LEU A 14 7.57 -9.59 0.65
C LEU A 14 9.05 -9.88 0.94
N ARG A 15 9.84 -8.80 1.04
CA ARG A 15 11.25 -8.92 1.42
C ARG A 15 11.31 -9.03 2.94
N PHE A 16 11.35 -10.25 3.44
CA PHE A 16 11.62 -10.52 4.86
C PHE A 16 13.12 -10.36 5.11
N GLY A 17 13.55 -9.13 5.45
CA GLY A 17 14.94 -8.85 5.81
C GLY A 17 15.23 -9.24 7.26
N ASP A 18 15.69 -10.46 7.48
CA ASP A 18 15.98 -11.00 8.82
C ASP A 18 17.39 -10.63 9.30
N GLY A 19 17.83 -9.37 9.14
CA GLY A 19 19.20 -8.93 9.49
C GLY A 19 20.36 -9.66 8.77
N ILE A 20 20.06 -10.70 8.01
CA ILE A 20 20.95 -11.45 7.12
C ILE A 20 20.69 -10.90 5.72
N PRO A 21 21.70 -10.35 5.04
CA PRO A 21 21.55 -9.93 3.65
C PRO A 21 21.27 -11.20 2.85
N ASP A 22 20.21 -11.18 2.05
CA ASP A 22 19.94 -12.17 1.00
C ASP A 22 19.00 -13.37 1.31
N LYS A 23 17.92 -13.16 2.06
CA LYS A 23 16.76 -14.08 2.03
C LYS A 23 15.46 -13.39 1.64
N THR A 24 15.33 -13.09 0.34
CA THR A 24 14.05 -12.61 -0.21
C THR A 24 13.12 -13.80 -0.43
N ILE A 25 12.05 -13.91 0.37
CA ILE A 25 11.03 -14.95 0.19
C ILE A 25 9.89 -14.36 -0.64
N SER A 26 9.85 -14.70 -1.93
CA SER A 26 8.70 -14.35 -2.76
C SER A 26 7.51 -15.24 -2.36
N VAL A 27 6.48 -14.63 -1.79
CA VAL A 27 5.24 -15.33 -1.42
C VAL A 27 4.17 -14.90 -2.42
N HIS A 28 3.60 -15.88 -3.12
CA HIS A 28 2.43 -15.66 -3.97
C HIS A 28 1.19 -16.18 -3.24
N PRO A 29 0.54 -15.35 -2.41
CA PRO A 29 -0.61 -15.80 -1.67
C PRO A 29 -1.76 -16.12 -2.63
N GLN A 30 -2.24 -17.36 -2.59
CA GLN A 30 -3.45 -17.78 -3.27
C GLN A 30 -4.65 -17.33 -2.43
N GLY A 31 -5.04 -16.07 -2.57
CA GLY A 31 -6.18 -15.50 -1.86
C GLY A 31 -7.51 -15.97 -2.45
N ARG A 32 -8.45 -16.39 -1.61
CA ARG A 32 -9.84 -16.69 -2.01
C ARG A 32 -10.62 -15.44 -2.46
N PHE A 33 -10.09 -14.25 -2.18
CA PHE A 33 -10.68 -12.98 -2.54
C PHE A 33 -9.60 -12.05 -3.10
N LYS A 34 -9.89 -11.40 -4.22
CA LYS A 34 -8.98 -10.49 -4.93
C LYS A 34 -9.77 -9.25 -5.32
N ALA A 35 -9.21 -8.08 -5.02
CA ALA A 35 -9.79 -6.80 -5.39
C ALA A 35 -8.70 -5.81 -5.81
N ASP A 36 -9.08 -4.86 -6.64
CA ASP A 36 -8.24 -3.76 -7.14
C ASP A 36 -8.43 -2.46 -6.34
N SER A 37 -9.34 -2.48 -5.34
CA SER A 37 -9.66 -1.36 -4.48
C SER A 37 -9.21 -1.61 -3.04
N GLY A 38 -8.46 -0.65 -2.49
CA GLY A 38 -7.99 -0.70 -1.10
C GLY A 38 -9.13 -0.74 -0.09
N ILE A 39 -10.23 -0.06 -0.38
CA ILE A 39 -11.43 -0.04 0.48
C ILE A 39 -12.06 -1.43 0.52
N ALA A 40 -12.18 -2.10 -0.63
CA ALA A 40 -12.73 -3.45 -0.69
C ALA A 40 -11.84 -4.47 0.05
N LEU A 41 -10.52 -4.32 -0.05
CA LEU A 41 -9.57 -5.17 0.68
C LEU A 41 -9.59 -4.91 2.19
N ALA A 42 -9.75 -3.65 2.62
CA ALA A 42 -9.90 -3.32 4.03
C ALA A 42 -11.17 -3.95 4.62
N ALA A 43 -12.31 -3.81 3.92
CA ALA A 43 -13.57 -4.41 4.33
C ALA A 43 -13.45 -5.94 4.41
N ALA A 44 -12.78 -6.57 3.44
CA ALA A 44 -12.55 -8.00 3.45
C ALA A 44 -11.63 -8.46 4.59
N ALA A 45 -10.58 -7.69 4.90
CA ALA A 45 -9.70 -7.96 6.04
C ALA A 45 -10.45 -7.84 7.38
N VAL A 46 -11.29 -6.80 7.53
CA VAL A 46 -12.16 -6.62 8.71
C VAL A 46 -13.17 -7.77 8.84
N ALA A 47 -13.67 -8.29 7.72
CA ALA A 47 -14.53 -9.47 7.70
C ALA A 47 -13.80 -10.80 7.97
N GLY A 48 -12.48 -10.76 8.25
CA GLY A 48 -11.68 -11.95 8.54
C GLY A 48 -11.37 -12.81 7.33
N LEU A 49 -11.52 -12.30 6.11
CA LEU A 49 -11.24 -13.05 4.88
C LEU A 49 -9.73 -13.23 4.61
N GLY A 50 -8.87 -12.55 5.35
CA GLY A 50 -7.42 -12.72 5.25
C GLY A 50 -6.60 -11.53 5.69
N ILE A 51 -5.33 -11.56 5.29
CA ILE A 51 -4.33 -10.49 5.53
C ILE A 51 -4.25 -9.60 4.30
N ALA A 52 -4.31 -8.28 4.49
CA ALA A 52 -4.18 -7.30 3.41
C ALA A 52 -2.99 -6.36 3.66
N TRP A 53 -2.34 -5.92 2.59
CA TRP A 53 -1.31 -4.87 2.63
C TRP A 53 -1.89 -3.58 2.07
N LEU A 54 -2.04 -2.57 2.92
CA LEU A 54 -2.74 -1.32 2.61
C LEU A 54 -2.01 -0.12 3.22
N PRO A 55 -2.17 1.09 2.64
CA PRO A 55 -1.63 2.32 3.22
C PRO A 55 -2.19 2.57 4.62
N ALA A 56 -1.35 3.04 5.54
CA ALA A 56 -1.72 3.28 6.95
C ALA A 56 -2.94 4.22 7.08
N SER A 57 -2.97 5.30 6.31
CA SER A 57 -4.09 6.27 6.33
C SER A 57 -5.46 5.66 6.03
N LEU A 58 -5.51 4.60 5.22
CA LEU A 58 -6.74 3.90 4.90
C LEU A 58 -7.20 2.97 6.03
N VAL A 59 -6.25 2.41 6.79
CA VAL A 59 -6.52 1.41 7.83
C VAL A 59 -6.49 1.96 9.26
N GLU A 60 -6.00 3.18 9.47
CA GLU A 60 -5.97 3.88 10.75
C GLU A 60 -7.27 3.79 11.56
N PRO A 61 -8.47 4.08 11.01
CA PRO A 61 -9.71 3.97 11.79
C PRO A 61 -10.00 2.52 12.23
N TYR A 62 -9.60 1.53 11.44
CA TYR A 62 -9.80 0.11 11.76
C TYR A 62 -8.75 -0.41 12.75
N LEU A 63 -7.53 0.13 12.72
CA LEU A 63 -6.50 -0.13 13.72
C LEU A 63 -6.88 0.49 15.07
N ALA A 64 -7.38 1.73 15.08
CA ALA A 64 -7.80 2.43 16.28
C ALA A 64 -8.99 1.75 16.98
N SER A 65 -9.91 1.17 16.20
CA SER A 65 -11.04 0.40 16.73
C SER A 65 -10.70 -1.04 17.13
N GLY A 66 -9.48 -1.52 16.82
CA GLY A 66 -9.07 -2.90 17.04
C GLY A 66 -9.68 -3.92 16.06
N ALA A 67 -10.41 -3.45 15.04
CA ALA A 67 -10.96 -4.29 13.98
C ALA A 67 -9.86 -4.87 13.07
N LEU A 68 -8.71 -4.19 12.96
CA LEU A 68 -7.50 -4.69 12.31
C LEU A 68 -6.32 -4.68 13.29
N VAL A 69 -5.37 -5.57 13.06
CA VAL A 69 -4.11 -5.66 13.81
C VAL A 69 -2.94 -5.60 12.84
N SER A 70 -1.92 -4.80 13.18
CA SER A 70 -0.69 -4.72 12.40
C SER A 70 0.12 -6.00 12.53
N LEU A 71 0.47 -6.61 11.39
CA LEU A 71 1.30 -7.79 11.31
C LEU A 71 2.66 -7.45 10.69
N MET A 72 3.68 -8.26 10.98
CA MET A 72 5.02 -8.13 10.40
C MET A 72 5.70 -6.78 10.66
N THR A 73 5.50 -6.18 11.83
CA THR A 73 6.14 -4.90 12.23
C THR A 73 7.68 -4.93 12.22
N ARG A 74 8.29 -6.13 12.24
CA ARG A 74 9.75 -6.33 12.11
C ARG A 74 10.26 -6.25 10.67
N TYR A 75 9.38 -6.33 9.67
CA TYR A 75 9.72 -6.28 8.25
C TYR A 75 8.88 -5.21 7.56
N PRO A 76 9.20 -3.92 7.79
CA PRO A 76 8.45 -2.85 7.15
C PRO A 76 8.59 -2.96 5.62
N PRO A 77 7.49 -2.79 4.88
CA PRO A 77 7.54 -2.72 3.43
C PRO A 77 8.35 -1.50 2.98
N PRO A 78 8.91 -1.51 1.77
CA PRO A 78 9.57 -0.33 1.23
C PRO A 78 8.58 0.84 1.18
N THR A 79 9.05 2.03 1.54
CA THR A 79 8.25 3.25 1.50
C THR A 79 7.75 3.51 0.08
N ALA A 80 6.42 3.54 -0.10
CA ALA A 80 5.82 3.94 -1.35
C ALA A 80 5.84 5.47 -1.46
N GLY A 81 6.38 6.00 -2.56
CA GLY A 81 6.38 7.44 -2.84
C GLY A 81 5.11 7.87 -3.58
N MET A 82 4.66 9.10 -3.32
CA MET A 82 3.66 9.79 -4.13
C MET A 82 4.36 10.70 -5.12
N PHE A 83 4.02 10.60 -6.41
CA PHE A 83 4.70 11.31 -7.48
C PHE A 83 3.72 12.12 -8.32
N VAL A 84 4.10 13.36 -8.63
CA VAL A 84 3.42 14.19 -9.63
C VAL A 84 4.21 14.06 -10.93
N VAL A 85 3.57 13.60 -12.01
CA VAL A 85 4.23 13.32 -13.29
C VAL A 85 3.63 14.16 -14.42
N TRP A 86 4.47 14.64 -15.34
CA TRP A 86 4.05 15.37 -16.54
C TRP A 86 4.90 14.98 -17.76
N PRO A 87 4.38 15.15 -18.99
CA PRO A 87 5.14 14.86 -20.21
C PRO A 87 6.37 15.76 -20.35
N PRO A 88 7.47 15.25 -20.93
CA PRO A 88 8.66 16.05 -21.20
C PRO A 88 8.34 17.21 -22.16
N GLY A 89 8.88 18.39 -21.89
CA GLY A 89 8.67 19.60 -22.70
C GLY A 89 7.38 20.37 -22.42
N SER A 90 6.48 19.84 -21.60
CA SER A 90 5.31 20.58 -21.14
C SER A 90 5.73 21.54 -20.02
N HIS A 91 5.64 22.85 -20.25
CA HIS A 91 5.67 23.82 -19.16
C HIS A 91 4.29 23.81 -18.50
N PRO A 92 4.15 23.28 -17.27
CA PRO A 92 2.84 23.22 -16.61
C PRO A 92 2.28 24.64 -16.51
N ALA A 93 1.05 24.81 -16.98
CA ALA A 93 0.34 26.08 -16.85
C ALA A 93 0.36 26.55 -15.38
N ARG A 94 0.34 27.86 -15.14
CA ARG A 94 0.41 28.44 -13.78
C ARG A 94 -0.55 27.76 -12.78
N LYS A 95 -1.78 27.46 -13.22
CA LYS A 95 -2.79 26.72 -12.44
C LYS A 95 -2.33 25.32 -11.98
N VAL A 96 -1.60 24.60 -12.82
CA VAL A 96 -1.07 23.27 -12.50
C VAL A 96 0.07 23.39 -11.50
N ARG A 97 0.94 24.39 -11.64
CA ARG A 97 2.02 24.64 -10.66
C ARG A 97 1.45 24.94 -9.27
N VAL A 98 0.46 25.83 -9.19
CA VAL A 98 -0.21 26.16 -7.92
C VAL A 98 -0.90 24.92 -7.33
N LEU A 99 -1.56 24.10 -8.16
CA LEU A 99 -2.13 22.83 -7.69
C LEU A 99 -1.04 21.89 -7.15
N THR A 100 0.09 21.76 -7.84
CA THR A 100 1.22 20.94 -7.37
C THR A 100 1.76 21.45 -6.04
N GLU A 101 1.91 22.77 -5.88
CA GLU A 101 2.34 23.39 -4.62
C GLU A 101 1.36 23.04 -3.47
N LEU A 102 0.05 23.15 -3.72
CA LEU A 102 -0.98 22.77 -2.75
C LEU A 102 -0.97 21.27 -2.42
N LEU A 103 -0.75 20.40 -3.42
CA LEU A 103 -0.65 18.96 -3.20
C LEU A 103 0.59 18.59 -2.38
N ILE A 104 1.71 19.28 -2.60
CA ILE A 104 2.92 19.10 -1.78
C ILE A 104 2.69 19.59 -0.36
N GLU A 105 2.03 20.73 -0.16
CA GLU A 105 1.73 21.24 1.18
C GLU A 105 0.79 20.32 1.97
N HIS A 106 -0.16 19.66 1.28
CA HIS A 106 -1.16 18.83 1.94
C HIS A 106 -0.72 17.37 2.16
N PHE A 107 0.14 16.83 1.30
CA PHE A 107 0.55 15.41 1.33
C PHE A 107 2.07 15.19 1.50
N GLY A 108 2.88 16.25 1.50
CA GLY A 108 4.34 16.21 1.64
C GLY A 108 4.86 16.30 3.06
#